data_AF-A0AB38AGE8-F1
#
_entry.id   AF-A0AB38AGE8-F1
#
_cell.length_a   1.000
_cell.length_b   1.000
_cell.length_c   1.000
_cell.angle_alpha   90.00
_cell.angle_beta   90.00
_cell.angle_gamma   90.00
#
_symmetry.space_group_name_H-M   'P 1'
#
loop_
_entity.id
_entity.type
_entity.pdbx_description
1 polymer ?
#
loop_
_entity_poly.entity_id
_entity_poly.type
_entity_poly.pdbx_seq_one_letter_code
_entity_poly.pdbx_strand_id
1 'polypeptide(L)' 'MTEPYPTEVANWPSVTLIATCGTQGCPAEATPFEGVYFENPEHPLYRGQCGQCGQPITDLRTSDGTPAR' A
#
# COMPACT_ATOMS: atom_id res chain seq x y z
N MET A 1 13.75 22.79 25.78
CA MET A 1 12.52 22.02 26.02
C MET A 1 12.41 21.11 24.81
N THR A 2 12.80 19.85 24.94
CA THR A 2 12.71 18.87 23.85
C THR A 2 11.23 18.52 23.72
N GLU A 3 10.57 19.03 22.69
CA GLU A 3 9.22 18.60 22.34
C GLU A 3 9.27 17.09 22.13
N PRO A 4 8.53 16.28 22.92
CA PRO A 4 8.45 14.86 22.66
C PRO A 4 7.75 14.70 21.31
N TYR A 5 8.42 14.07 20.34
CA TYR A 5 7.78 13.62 19.12
C TYR A 5 6.44 12.96 19.50
N PRO A 6 5.31 13.37 18.91
CA PRO A 6 4.02 12.83 19.29
C PRO A 6 4.09 11.32 19.12
N THR A 7 3.99 10.59 20.22
CA THR A 7 4.01 9.11 20.26
C THR A 7 2.76 8.53 19.56
N GLU A 8 1.88 9.39 19.06
CA GLU A 8 0.65 9.09 18.32
C GLU A 8 0.88 8.54 16.90
N VAL A 9 2.10 8.63 16.36
CA VAL A 9 2.41 8.08 15.02
C VAL A 9 2.42 6.53 15.01
N ALA A 10 2.38 5.87 16.17
CA ALA A 10 2.53 4.42 16.27
C ALA A 10 1.24 3.59 16.05
N ASN A 11 0.05 4.20 15.97
CA ASN A 11 -1.23 3.48 15.85
C ASN A 11 -2.00 3.80 14.56
N TRP A 12 -1.32 4.21 13.50
CA TRP A 12 -1.99 4.29 12.20
C TRP A 12 -2.37 2.87 11.78
N PRO A 13 -3.65 2.59 11.52
CA PRO A 13 -4.05 1.25 11.21
C PRO A 13 -3.43 0.88 9.87
N SER A 14 -2.61 -0.16 9.93
CA SER A 14 -1.84 -0.65 8.80
C SER A 14 -2.19 -2.11 8.58
N VAL A 15 -2.16 -2.51 7.32
CA VAL A 15 -2.47 -3.87 6.91
C VAL A 15 -1.44 -4.30 5.87
N THR A 16 -1.07 -5.58 5.92
CA THR A 16 -0.25 -6.18 4.89
C THR A 16 -1.14 -6.53 3.70
N LEU A 17 -0.85 -5.94 2.55
CA LEU A 17 -1.55 -6.24 1.30
C LEU A 17 -0.56 -6.79 0.28
N ILE A 18 -1.07 -7.67 -0.56
CA ILE A 18 -0.47 -8.11 -1.80
C ILE A 18 -0.85 -7.07 -2.86
N ALA A 19 0.16 -6.41 -3.39
CA ALA A 19 0.03 -5.41 -4.42
C ALA A 19 0.54 -6.00 -5.75
N THR A 20 -0.24 -5.82 -6.81
CA THR A 20 0.12 -6.32 -8.14
C THR A 20 0.14 -5.17 -9.12
N CYS A 21 1.30 -4.90 -9.73
CA CYS A 21 1.38 -3.85 -10.75
C CYS A 21 0.74 -4.36 -12.05
N GLY A 22 -0.35 -3.73 -12.49
CA GLY A 22 -1.01 -4.02 -13.78
C GLY A 22 -0.52 -3.17 -14.94
N THR A 23 0.59 -2.45 -14.79
CA THR A 23 1.09 -1.53 -15.83
C THR A 23 1.77 -2.31 -16.95
N GLN A 24 1.21 -2.22 -18.16
CA GLN A 24 1.79 -2.87 -19.33
C GLN A 24 3.21 -2.34 -19.60
N GLY A 25 4.19 -3.25 -19.71
CA GLY A 25 5.60 -2.91 -19.94
C GLY A 25 6.37 -2.54 -18.67
N CYS A 26 5.79 -2.68 -17.48
CA CYS A 26 6.52 -2.58 -16.22
C CYS A 26 7.25 -3.91 -15.93
N PRO A 27 8.49 -3.90 -15.42
CA PRO A 27 9.18 -5.16 -15.10
C PRO A 27 8.53 -5.93 -13.94
N ALA A 28 7.72 -5.25 -13.12
CA ALA A 28 6.90 -5.85 -12.07
C ALA A 28 5.44 -6.10 -12.52
N GLU A 29 5.16 -6.03 -13.83
CA GLU A 29 3.84 -6.36 -14.38
C GLU A 29 3.41 -7.76 -13.91
N ALA A 30 2.17 -7.86 -13.41
CA ALA A 30 1.57 -9.09 -12.91
C ALA A 30 2.38 -9.83 -11.82
N THR A 31 3.37 -9.17 -11.21
CA THR A 31 4.14 -9.73 -10.10
C THR A 31 3.50 -9.28 -8.78
N PRO A 32 2.95 -10.21 -7.97
CA PRO A 32 2.43 -9.88 -6.65
C PRO A 32 3.58 -9.66 -5.67
N PHE A 33 3.47 -8.63 -4.84
CA PHE A 33 4.41 -8.37 -3.75
C PHE A 33 3.69 -7.92 -2.49
N GLU A 34 4.19 -8.35 -1.34
CA GLU A 34 3.63 -7.97 -0.04
C GLU A 34 4.23 -6.66 0.44
N GLY A 35 3.36 -5.74 0.87
CA GLY A 35 3.73 -4.45 1.42
C GLY A 35 2.83 -4.07 2.60
N VAL A 36 3.36 -3.23 3.49
CA VAL A 36 2.56 -2.62 4.56
C VAL A 36 1.91 -1.36 4.01
N TYR A 37 0.58 -1.31 4.05
CA TYR A 37 -0.22 -0.18 3.60
C TYR A 37 -0.92 0.45 4.78
N PHE A 38 -0.90 1.78 4.82
CA PHE A 38 -1.59 2.56 5.83
C PHE A 38 -2.93 3.02 5.28
N GLU A 39 -3.96 2.99 6.13
CA GLU A 39 -5.28 3.51 5.75
C GLU A 39 -5.17 5.01 5.44
N ASN A 40 -5.67 5.38 4.27
CA ASN A 40 -5.80 6.75 3.83
C ASN A 40 -7.23 7.23 4.14
N PRO A 41 -7.41 8.44 4.73
CA PRO A 41 -8.75 8.96 5.03
C PRO A 41 -9.59 9.23 3.76
N GLU A 42 -8.98 9.29 2.58
CA GLU A 42 -9.66 9.46 1.30
C GLU A 42 -9.63 8.16 0.49
N HIS A 43 -10.73 7.83 -0.19
CA HIS A 43 -10.76 6.68 -1.08
C HIS A 43 -9.75 6.82 -2.24
N PRO A 44 -9.13 5.71 -2.70
CA PRO A 44 -9.20 4.36 -2.14
C PRO A 44 -8.50 4.27 -0.77
N LEU A 45 -9.06 3.44 0.12
CA LEU A 45 -8.61 3.30 1.52
C LEU A 45 -7.13 2.96 1.62
N TYR A 46 -6.59 2.20 0.66
CA TYR A 46 -5.18 1.92 0.54
C TYR A 46 -4.66 2.38 -0.81
N ARG A 47 -3.47 2.98 -0.81
CA ARG A 47 -2.78 3.45 -2.03
C ARG A 47 -1.40 2.82 -2.10
N GLY A 48 -1.07 2.26 -3.24
CA GLY A 48 0.26 1.74 -3.53
C GLY A 48 0.88 2.35 -4.76
N GLN A 49 2.19 2.41 -4.78
CA GLN A 49 2.98 2.76 -5.96
C GLN A 49 3.95 1.63 -6.25
N CYS A 50 4.03 1.23 -7.52
CA CYS A 50 4.98 0.23 -7.95
C CYS A 50 6.39 0.81 -7.87
N GLY A 51 7.26 0.19 -7.08
CA GLY A 51 8.65 0.65 -6.93
C GLY A 51 9.52 0.49 -8.18
N GLN A 52 9.02 -0.15 -9.25
CA GLN A 52 9.79 -0.34 -10.48
C GLN A 52 9.45 0.68 -11.58
N CYS A 53 8.15 0.91 -11.83
CA CYS A 53 7.69 1.86 -12.84
C CYS A 53 7.11 3.15 -12.26
N GLY A 54 7.03 3.28 -10.93
CA GLY A 54 6.44 4.44 -10.25
C GLY A 54 4.94 4.62 -10.47
N GLN A 55 4.29 3.66 -11.15
CA GLN A 55 2.86 3.74 -11.44
C GLN A 55 2.01 3.40 -10.21
N PRO A 56 0.83 4.02 -10.06
CA PRO A 56 -0.09 3.67 -9.00
C PRO A 56 -0.59 2.23 -9.17
N ILE A 57 -0.68 1.52 -8.04
CA ILE A 57 -1.20 0.16 -7.98
C ILE A 57 -2.67 0.26 -7.59
N THR A 58 -3.52 -0.25 -8.47
CA THR A 58 -4.96 -0.31 -8.25
C THR A 58 -5.42 -1.69 -7.77
N ASP A 59 -4.61 -2.73 -7.97
CA ASP A 59 -4.88 -4.09 -7.48
C ASP A 59 -4.13 -4.31 -6.16
N LEU A 60 -4.83 -4.03 -5.06
CA LEU A 60 -4.39 -4.28 -3.69
C LEU A 60 -5.32 -5.32 -3.05
N ARG A 61 -4.75 -6.39 -2.50
CA ARG A 61 -5.52 -7.50 -1.91
C ARG A 61 -4.96 -7.87 -0.54
N THR A 62 -5.80 -8.29 0.40
CA THR A 62 -5.31 -8.89 1.64
C THR A 62 -4.71 -10.26 1.35
N SER A 63 -3.93 -10.81 2.30
CA SER A 63 -3.37 -12.16 2.21
C SER A 63 -4.43 -13.27 2.07
N ASP A 64 -5.68 -12.97 2.42
CA ASP A 64 -6.86 -13.84 2.23
C ASP A 64 -7.43 -13.77 0.78
N GLY A 65 -6.90 -12.90 -0.08
CA GLY A 65 -7.33 -12.73 -1.47
C GLY A 65 -8.50 -11.76 -1.65
N THR A 66 -8.96 -11.13 -0.57
CA THR A 66 -10.05 -10.14 -0.61
C THR A 66 -9.52 -8.77 -1.09
N PRO A 67 -10.18 -8.07 -2.02
CA PRO A 67 -9.75 -6.76 -2.46
C PRO A 67 -9.84 -5.74 -1.32
N ALA A 68 -8.79 -4.96 -1.12
CA ALA A 68 -8.75 -3.92 -0.11
C ALA A 68 -9.50 -2.67 -0.66
N ARG A 69 -10.81 -2.62 -0.47
CA ARG A 69 -11.71 -1.55 -0.95
C ARG A 69 -11.77 -0.36 0.00
#